data_AF-A0A2E3UPU5-F1
#
_entry.id   AF-A0A2E3UPU5-F1
#
_cell.length_a   1.000
_cell.length_b   1.000
_cell.length_c   1.000
_cell.angle_alpha   90.00
_cell.angle_beta   90.00
_cell.angle_gamma   90.00
#
_symmetry.space_group_name_H-M   'P 1'
#
loop_
_entity.id
_entity.type
_entity.pdbx_description
1 polymer ?
#
loop_
_entity_poly.entity_id
_entity_poly.type
_entity_poly.pdbx_seq_one_letter_code
_entity_poly.pdbx_strand_id
1 'polypeptide(L)'
;MPDNSFLKDLSDRLVTLLPAAENLRDDVRSKIELTLKKAFSSLDLLTREEFDSQVKSLERAKLRIEELENLIAELEKQIDKLNTTNS
;
A
#
# COMPACT_ATOMS: atom_id res chain seq x y z
N MET A 1 8.02 -7.47 3.61
CA MET A 1 9.15 -7.63 2.67
C MET A 1 8.61 -8.32 1.43
N PRO A 2 9.05 -7.98 0.20
CA PRO A 2 8.71 -8.79 -0.97
C PRO A 2 9.18 -10.22 -0.73
N ASP A 3 8.27 -11.18 -0.88
CA ASP A 3 8.55 -12.58 -0.57
C ASP A 3 9.69 -13.08 -1.46
N ASN A 4 10.69 -13.72 -0.85
CA ASN A 4 11.86 -14.25 -1.56
C ASN A 4 11.48 -15.31 -2.62
N SER A 5 10.27 -15.89 -2.52
CA SER A 5 9.68 -16.77 -3.53
C SER A 5 9.31 -16.04 -4.82
N PHE A 6 8.72 -14.84 -4.72
CA PHE A 6 8.35 -14.04 -5.90
C PHE A 6 9.56 -13.62 -6.71
N LEU A 7 10.63 -13.20 -6.03
CA LEU A 7 11.89 -12.82 -6.69
C LEU A 7 12.56 -14.00 -7.39
N LYS A 8 12.48 -15.18 -6.79
CA LYS A 8 12.97 -16.42 -7.36
C LYS A 8 12.17 -16.80 -8.62
N ASP A 9 10.84 -16.76 -8.55
CA ASP A 9 9.96 -17.08 -9.68
C ASP A 9 10.15 -16.11 -10.86
N LEU A 10 10.36 -14.83 -10.57
CA LEU A 10 10.64 -13.82 -11.59
C LEU A 10 12.01 -14.04 -12.23
N SER A 11 13.04 -14.33 -11.42
CA SER A 11 14.37 -14.68 -11.92
C SER A 11 14.32 -15.91 -12.83
N ASP A 12 13.59 -16.94 -12.42
CA ASP A 12 13.41 -18.18 -13.19
C ASP A 12 12.78 -17.90 -14.55
N ARG A 13 11.72 -17.10 -14.59
CA ARG A 13 11.07 -16.69 -15.85
C ARG A 13 12.02 -15.89 -16.74
N LEU A 14 12.79 -14.95 -16.20
CA LEU A 14 13.75 -14.16 -16.99
C LEU A 14 14.87 -15.04 -17.57
N VAL A 15 15.38 -15.99 -16.79
CA VAL A 15 16.41 -16.95 -17.24
C VAL A 15 15.86 -17.90 -18.31
N THR A 16 14.57 -18.26 -18.26
CA THR A 16 13.94 -19.09 -19.30
C THR A 16 13.82 -18.40 -20.66
N LEU A 17 13.84 -17.06 -20.69
CA LEU A 17 13.78 -16.27 -21.92
C LEU A 17 15.16 -16.08 -22.58
N LEU A 18 16.27 -16.43 -21.91
CA LEU A 18 17.60 -16.34 -22.50
C LEU A 18 17.93 -17.55 -23.40
N PRO A 19 18.45 -17.34 -24.63
CA PRO A 19 18.96 -18.39 -25.49
C PRO A 19 20.20 -19.06 -24.87
N ALA A 20 20.23 -20.38 -24.96
CA ALA A 20 20.97 -21.27 -24.07
C ALA A 20 22.49 -21.20 -24.19
N ALA A 21 23.15 -20.99 -23.05
CA ALA A 21 24.39 -21.68 -22.70
C ALA A 21 24.20 -22.17 -21.25
N GLU A 22 24.04 -23.49 -21.06
CA GLU A 22 23.77 -24.09 -19.74
C GLU A 22 24.76 -23.63 -18.67
N ASN A 23 26.02 -23.47 -19.06
CA ASN A 23 27.10 -23.04 -18.16
C ASN A 23 27.04 -21.54 -17.77
N LEU A 24 26.25 -20.72 -18.47
CA LEU A 24 26.03 -19.30 -18.12
C LEU A 24 24.70 -19.06 -17.39
N ARG A 25 23.79 -20.04 -17.36
CA ARG A 25 22.45 -19.84 -16.77
C ARG A 25 22.51 -19.51 -15.29
N ASP A 26 23.37 -20.18 -14.53
CA ASP A 26 23.44 -20.00 -13.07
C ASP A 26 24.09 -18.66 -12.67
N ASP A 27 25.11 -18.24 -13.40
CA ASP A 27 25.75 -16.93 -13.21
C ASP A 27 24.82 -15.78 -13.59
N VAL A 28 24.08 -15.94 -14.71
CA VAL A 28 23.09 -14.95 -15.17
C VAL A 28 21.91 -14.90 -14.19
N ARG A 29 21.41 -16.05 -13.74
CA ARG A 29 20.37 -16.14 -12.69
C ARG A 29 20.78 -15.38 -11.44
N SER A 30 21.99 -15.64 -10.92
CA SER A 30 22.49 -15.00 -9.71
C SER A 30 22.62 -13.48 -9.89
N LYS A 31 23.11 -13.02 -11.06
CA LYS A 31 23.16 -11.58 -11.38
C LYS A 31 21.77 -10.95 -11.49
N ILE A 32 20.81 -11.64 -12.10
CA ILE A 32 19.42 -11.18 -12.21
C ILE A 32 18.79 -11.07 -10.82
N GLU A 33 18.90 -12.09 -9.97
CA GLU A 33 18.40 -12.04 -8.59
C GLU A 33 18.99 -10.88 -7.81
N LEU A 34 20.30 -10.67 -7.91
CA LEU A 34 20.99 -9.59 -7.20
C LEU A 34 20.55 -8.20 -7.70
N THR A 35 20.35 -8.07 -9.02
CA THR A 35 19.90 -6.84 -9.65
C THR A 35 18.45 -6.53 -9.28
N LEU A 36 17.57 -7.53 -9.28
CA LEU A 36 16.19 -7.40 -8.85
C LEU A 36 16.11 -7.04 -7.37
N LYS A 37 16.86 -7.75 -6.49
CA LYS A 37 16.93 -7.41 -5.06
C LYS A 37 17.38 -5.97 -4.83
N LYS A 38 18.39 -5.51 -5.57
CA LYS A 38 18.87 -4.12 -5.49
C LYS A 38 17.84 -3.12 -6.03
N ALA A 39 17.20 -3.41 -7.16
CA ALA A 39 16.17 -2.57 -7.76
C ALA A 39 14.93 -2.44 -6.86
N PHE A 40 14.45 -3.55 -6.29
CA PHE A 40 13.33 -3.55 -5.35
C PHE A 40 13.69 -2.96 -3.98
N SER A 41 14.96 -3.01 -3.56
CA SER A 41 15.43 -2.27 -2.39
C SER A 41 15.58 -0.76 -2.64
N SER A 42 15.72 -0.35 -3.91
CA SER A 42 15.84 1.06 -4.30
C SER A 42 14.51 1.70 -4.72
N LEU A 43 13.53 0.89 -5.10
CA LEU A 43 12.15 1.31 -5.16
C LEU A 43 11.70 1.46 -3.71
N ASP A 44 11.34 2.68 -3.31
CA ASP A 44 10.62 2.98 -2.07
C ASP A 44 9.26 2.26 -2.08
N LEU A 45 9.30 0.93 -2.01
CA LEU A 45 8.15 0.10 -1.75
C LEU A 45 7.79 0.43 -0.33
N LEU A 46 6.81 1.36 -0.17
CA LEU A 46 6.09 1.57 1.07
C LEU A 46 5.94 0.20 1.72
N THR A 47 6.64 0.01 2.82
CA THR A 47 6.66 -1.28 3.48
C THR A 47 5.22 -1.61 3.83
N ARG A 48 4.86 -2.89 3.85
CA ARG A 48 3.51 -3.28 4.22
C ARG A 48 3.08 -2.66 5.55
N GLU A 49 4.02 -2.50 6.48
CA GLU A 49 3.81 -1.80 7.76
C GLU A 49 3.49 -0.29 7.60
N GLU A 50 4.15 0.42 6.69
CA GLU A 50 3.85 1.83 6.40
C GLU A 50 2.48 1.98 5.72
N PHE A 51 2.13 1.07 4.82
CA PHE A 51 0.80 1.03 4.21
C PHE A 51 -0.28 0.80 5.27
N ASP A 52 -0.09 -0.19 6.15
CA ASP A 52 -1.04 -0.49 7.23
C ASP A 52 -1.16 0.70 8.21
N SER A 53 -0.08 1.42 8.47
CA SER A 53 -0.08 2.65 9.29
C SER A 53 -0.89 3.79 8.66
N GLN A 54 -0.78 3.96 7.33
CA GLN A 54 -1.57 4.94 6.59
C GLN A 54 -3.06 4.57 6.59
N VAL A 55 -3.41 3.30 6.38
CA VAL A 55 -4.80 2.81 6.47
C VAL A 55 -5.40 3.11 7.83
N LYS A 56 -4.68 2.82 8.92
CA LYS A 56 -5.14 3.11 10.28
C LYS A 56 -5.33 4.61 10.55
N SER A 57 -4.49 5.45 9.96
CA SER A 57 -4.63 6.90 10.08
C SER A 57 -5.83 7.43 9.30
N LEU A 58 -6.10 6.84 8.13
CA LEU A 58 -7.29 7.13 7.34
C LEU A 58 -8.58 6.70 8.05
N GLU A 59 -8.60 5.53 8.69
CA GLU A 59 -9.74 5.08 9.49
C GLU A 59 -10.07 6.05 10.63
N ARG A 60 -9.05 6.54 11.35
CA ARG A 60 -9.23 7.56 12.39
C ARG A 60 -9.79 8.86 11.83
N ALA A 61 -9.33 9.29 10.66
CA ALA A 61 -9.85 10.47 10.00
C ALA A 61 -11.33 10.31 9.62
N LYS A 62 -11.73 9.14 9.10
CA LYS A 62 -13.13 8.82 8.78
C LYS A 62 -14.03 8.90 10.02
N LEU A 63 -13.62 8.27 11.12
CA LEU A 63 -14.36 8.34 12.39
C LEU A 63 -14.53 9.78 12.86
N ARG A 64 -13.48 10.60 12.76
CA ARG A 64 -13.55 12.00 13.17
C ARG A 64 -14.50 12.82 12.28
N ILE A 65 -14.56 12.52 10.98
CA ILE A 65 -15.51 13.14 10.06
C ILE A 65 -16.94 12.77 10.44
N GLU A 66 -17.24 11.50 10.68
CA GLU A 66 -18.58 11.04 11.10
C GLU A 66 -19.02 11.71 12.42
N GLU A 67 -18.13 11.85 13.40
CA GLU A 67 -18.43 12.59 14.64
C GLU A 67 -18.80 14.05 14.37
N LEU A 68 -18.06 14.72 13.49
CA LEU A 68 -18.32 16.12 13.15
C LEU A 68 -19.63 16.28 12.38
N GLU A 69 -19.94 15.38 11.44
CA GLU A 69 -21.22 15.34 10.72
C GLU A 69 -22.40 15.19 11.70
N ASN A 70 -22.28 14.30 12.68
CA ASN A 70 -23.30 14.12 13.71
C ASN A 70 -23.48 15.37 14.59
N LEU A 71 -22.38 16.02 14.97
CA LEU A 71 -22.43 17.26 15.75
C LEU A 71 -23.10 18.39 14.97
N ILE A 72 -22.79 18.53 13.69
CA ILE A 72 -23.44 19.53 12.82
C ILE A 72 -24.93 19.24 12.70
N ALA A 73 -25.32 17.99 12.45
CA ALA A 73 -26.74 17.62 12.34
C ALA A 73 -27.53 17.88 13.64
N GLU A 74 -26.92 17.67 14.81
CA GLU A 74 -27.55 17.99 16.09
C GLU A 74 -27.69 19.51 16.29
N LEU A 75 -26.66 20.28 15.95
CA LEU A 75 -26.70 21.74 16.02
C LEU A 75 -27.76 22.31 15.08
N GLU A 76 -27.86 21.80 13.85
CA GLU A 76 -28.90 22.17 12.88
C GLU A 76 -30.30 21.93 13.46
N LYS A 77 -30.55 20.76 14.05
CA LYS A 77 -31.83 20.46 14.72
C LYS A 77 -32.14 21.41 15.88
N GLN A 78 -31.13 21.80 16.66
CA GLN A 78 -31.31 22.74 17.77
C GLN A 78 -31.65 24.14 17.26
N ILE A 79 -31.00 24.59 16.18
CA ILE A 79 -31.31 25.86 15.52
C ILE A 79 -32.74 25.85 14.96
N ASP A 80 -33.17 24.77 14.30
CA ASP A 80 -34.54 24.64 13.78
C ASP A 80 -35.59 24.66 14.91
N LYS A 81 -35.32 23.98 16.03
CA LYS A 81 -36.18 24.06 17.23
C LYS A 81 -36.29 25.48 17.76
N LEU A 82 -35.19 26.23 17.81
CA LEU A 82 -35.18 27.62 18.26
C LEU A 82 -35.97 28.53 17.31
N ASN A 83 -35.86 28.32 16.00
CA ASN A 83 -36.58 29.12 14.99
C ASN A 83 -38.09 28.86 15.01
N THR A 84 -38.51 27.60 15.23
CA THR A 84 -39.92 27.22 15.35
C THR A 84 -40.57 27.64 16.67
N THR A 85 -39.79 27.89 17.73
CA THR A 85 -40.30 28.34 19.03
C THR A 85 -40.48 29.86 19.10
N ASN A 86 -39.79 30.62 18.23
CA ASN A 86 -39.84 32.09 18.18
C ASN A 86 -40.82 32.63 17.10
N SER A 87 -41.55 31.76 16.38
CA SER A 87 -42.61 32.12 15.43
C SER A 87 -43.98 31.74 16.00
#